data_AF-H6NNJ4-F1
#
_entry.id   AF-H6NNJ4-F1
#
_cell.length_a   1.000
_cell.length_b   1.000
_cell.length_c   1.000
_cell.angle_alpha   90.00
_cell.angle_beta   90.00
_cell.angle_gamma   90.00
#
_symmetry.space_group_name_H-M   'P 1'
#
loop_
_entity.id
_entity.type
_entity.pdbx_description
1 polymer ?
#
loop_
_entity_poly.entity_id
_entity_poly.type
_entity_poly.pdbx_seq_one_letter_code
_entity_poly.pdbx_strand_id
1 'polypeptide(L)'
;MLEPMTYEELRAYVPKDFMTFMSEGLTPVQAASRLIDEYEIQTDDYEDVSWLFTVLLAELGVSYHCLSEEVKAEALGIIDNGKLIEAWKQDGVSESELELRSGYLEEVKGKLLNYGS
;
A
#
# COMPACT_ATOMS: atom_id res chain seq x y z
N MET A 1 23.29 -2.91 4.07
CA MET A 1 21.99 -3.22 3.47
C MET A 1 20.99 -3.13 4.61
N LEU A 2 19.97 -2.29 4.47
CA LEU A 2 18.81 -2.34 5.36
C LEU A 2 18.05 -3.64 5.04
N GLU A 3 17.42 -4.25 6.03
CA GLU A 3 16.52 -5.38 5.76
C GLU A 3 15.21 -4.81 5.19
N PRO A 4 14.56 -5.49 4.23
CA PRO A 4 13.27 -5.03 3.71
C PRO A 4 12.23 -5.04 4.82
N MET A 5 11.35 -4.04 4.82
CA MET A 5 10.19 -4.07 5.70
C MET A 5 9.27 -5.23 5.30
N THR A 6 8.76 -5.93 6.31
CA THR A 6 7.81 -7.02 6.13
C THR A 6 6.40 -6.49 5.81
N TYR A 7 5.56 -7.39 5.29
CA TYR A 7 4.12 -7.13 5.09
C TYR A 7 3.46 -6.55 6.36
N GLU A 8 3.74 -7.13 7.52
CA GLU A 8 3.14 -6.72 8.79
C GLU A 8 3.63 -5.34 9.24
N GLU A 9 4.92 -5.04 9.05
CA GLU A 9 5.49 -3.73 9.37
C GLU A 9 4.88 -2.64 8.49
N LEU A 10 4.79 -2.86 7.18
CA LEU A 10 4.15 -1.92 6.26
C LEU A 10 2.69 -1.68 6.63
N ARG A 11 1.93 -2.75 6.91
CA ARG A 11 0.51 -2.68 7.31
C ARG A 11 0.31 -1.93 8.62
N ALA A 12 1.26 -2.02 9.55
CA ALA A 12 1.18 -1.35 10.84
C ALA A 12 1.65 0.11 10.79
N TYR A 13 2.76 0.38 10.09
CA TYR A 13 3.42 1.69 10.15
C TYR A 13 2.86 2.69 9.15
N VAL A 14 2.58 2.29 7.91
CA VAL A 14 2.11 3.23 6.88
C VAL A 14 0.83 3.97 7.31
N PRO A 15 -0.24 3.31 7.81
CA PRO A 15 -1.42 4.02 8.28
C PRO A 15 -1.14 4.87 9.52
N LYS A 16 -0.27 4.40 10.42
CA LYS A 16 0.07 5.10 11.67
C LYS A 16 0.84 6.39 11.38
N ASP A 17 1.80 6.34 10.48
CA ASP A 17 2.64 7.48 10.12
C ASP A 17 1.80 8.51 9.36
N PHE A 18 0.93 8.07 8.45
CA PHE A 18 -0.06 8.95 7.81
C PHE A 18 -0.89 9.74 8.84
N MET A 19 -1.42 9.04 9.85
CA MET A 19 -2.22 9.65 10.92
C MET A 19 -1.39 10.60 11.78
N THR A 20 -0.12 10.26 12.00
CA THR A 20 0.82 11.10 12.74
C THR A 20 1.01 12.42 11.99
N PHE A 21 1.30 12.38 10.69
CA PHE A 21 1.41 13.58 9.85
C PHE A 21 0.12 14.41 9.83
N MET A 22 -1.04 13.75 9.72
CA MET A 22 -2.34 14.43 9.83
C MET A 22 -2.51 15.13 11.18
N SER A 23 -2.07 14.49 12.28
CA SER A 23 -2.12 15.08 13.63
C SER A 23 -1.17 16.25 13.83
N GLU A 24 -0.09 16.32 13.05
CA GLU A 24 0.85 17.44 12.99
C GLU A 24 0.34 18.62 12.16
N GLY A 25 -0.86 18.49 11.57
CA GLY A 25 -1.55 19.55 10.83
C GLY A 25 -1.36 19.49 9.32
N LEU A 26 -0.79 18.39 8.79
CA LEU A 26 -0.73 18.18 7.34
C LEU A 26 -2.13 17.84 6.80
N THR A 27 -2.43 18.33 5.60
CA THR A 27 -3.61 17.86 4.84
C THR A 27 -3.39 16.43 4.35
N PRO A 28 -4.45 15.68 4.00
CA PRO A 28 -4.30 14.33 3.46
C PRO A 28 -3.33 14.20 2.30
N VAL A 29 -3.35 15.17 1.37
CA VAL A 29 -2.43 15.21 0.22
C VAL A 29 -0.98 15.42 0.68
N GLN A 30 -0.75 16.30 1.65
CA GLN A 30 0.59 16.54 2.21
C GLN A 30 1.09 15.34 3.01
N ALA A 31 0.23 14.69 3.79
CA ALA A 31 0.58 13.48 4.54
C ALA A 31 0.91 12.32 3.60
N ALA A 32 0.16 12.15 2.50
CA ALA A 32 0.44 11.16 1.46
C ALA A 32 1.79 11.44 0.77
N SER A 33 2.05 12.70 0.40
CA SER A 33 3.35 13.11 -0.17
C SER A 33 4.49 12.84 0.80
N ARG A 34 4.30 13.14 2.09
CA ARG A 34 5.32 12.92 3.12
C ARG A 34 5.61 11.43 3.33
N LEU A 35 4.59 10.59 3.30
CA LEU A 35 4.76 9.13 3.32
C LEU A 35 5.63 8.65 2.16
N ILE A 36 5.34 9.11 0.94
CA ILE A 36 6.14 8.73 -0.24
C ILE A 36 7.61 9.08 0.02
N ASP A 37 7.90 10.32 0.41
CA ASP A 37 9.28 10.76 0.67
C ASP A 37 10.00 9.91 1.74
N GLU A 38 9.30 9.47 2.79
CA GLU A 38 9.90 8.71 3.89
C GLU A 38 10.06 7.21 3.60
N TYR A 39 9.17 6.66 2.78
CA TYR A 39 9.15 5.25 2.46
C TYR A 39 9.87 4.92 1.15
N GLU A 40 10.07 5.90 0.25
CA GLU A 40 10.79 5.73 -1.03
C GLU A 40 12.13 5.03 -0.81
N ILE A 41 12.97 5.53 0.12
CA ILE A 41 14.29 4.95 0.44
C ILE A 41 14.20 3.50 0.94
N GLN A 42 13.11 3.13 1.61
CA GLN A 42 12.91 1.79 2.19
C GLN A 42 12.30 0.82 1.17
N THR A 43 11.65 1.33 0.13
CA THR A 43 10.95 0.55 -0.89
C THR A 43 11.71 0.44 -2.21
N ASP A 44 12.62 1.36 -2.52
CA ASP A 44 13.22 1.49 -3.86
C ASP A 44 14.03 0.24 -4.27
N ASP A 45 14.67 -0.41 -3.31
CA ASP A 45 15.48 -1.63 -3.53
C ASP A 45 14.65 -2.93 -3.49
N TYR A 46 13.34 -2.86 -3.16
CA TYR A 46 12.49 -4.03 -2.88
C TYR A 46 11.12 -3.91 -3.57
N GLU A 47 10.99 -4.52 -4.75
CA GLU A 47 9.80 -4.37 -5.60
C GLU A 47 8.49 -4.79 -4.91
N ASP A 48 8.48 -5.89 -4.15
CA ASP A 48 7.30 -6.39 -3.43
C ASP A 48 6.87 -5.44 -2.31
N VAL A 49 7.84 -4.88 -1.58
CA VAL A 49 7.64 -3.86 -0.54
C VAL A 49 7.06 -2.59 -1.16
N SER A 50 7.62 -2.14 -2.29
CA SER A 50 7.12 -1.01 -3.07
C SER A 50 5.68 -1.22 -3.54
N TRP A 51 5.37 -2.41 -4.10
CA TRP A 51 4.01 -2.72 -4.55
C TRP A 51 3.00 -2.70 -3.41
N LEU A 52 3.34 -3.26 -2.25
CA LEU A 52 2.46 -3.24 -1.09
C LEU A 52 2.27 -1.81 -0.57
N PHE A 53 3.32 -1.02 -0.52
CA PHE A 53 3.25 0.39 -0.16
C PHE A 53 2.31 1.16 -1.09
N THR A 54 2.41 0.99 -2.41
CA THR A 54 1.49 1.61 -3.38
C THR A 54 0.03 1.23 -3.12
N VAL A 55 -0.26 -0.04 -2.79
CA VAL A 55 -1.62 -0.49 -2.45
C VAL A 55 -2.12 0.17 -1.15
N LEU A 56 -1.28 0.28 -0.13
CA LEU A 56 -1.63 0.93 1.15
C LEU A 56 -1.88 2.44 0.96
N LEU A 57 -1.02 3.10 0.18
CA LEU A 57 -1.17 4.50 -0.17
C LEU A 57 -2.49 4.72 -0.92
N ALA A 58 -2.86 3.81 -1.81
CA ALA A 58 -4.13 3.88 -2.53
C ALA A 58 -5.33 3.71 -1.61
N GLU A 59 -5.28 2.76 -0.66
CA GLU A 59 -6.32 2.58 0.36
C GLU A 59 -6.51 3.84 1.23
N LEU A 60 -5.40 4.44 1.70
CA LEU A 60 -5.43 5.70 2.43
C LEU A 60 -6.02 6.82 1.56
N GLY A 61 -5.60 6.90 0.29
CA GLY A 61 -6.12 7.85 -0.69
C GLY A 61 -7.64 7.80 -0.81
N VAL A 62 -8.22 6.59 -0.86
CA VAL A 62 -9.69 6.42 -0.86
C VAL A 62 -10.28 6.91 0.45
N SER A 63 -9.73 6.46 1.57
CA SER A 63 -10.27 6.71 2.91
C SER A 63 -10.28 8.19 3.28
N TYR A 64 -9.35 8.97 2.74
CA TYR A 64 -9.17 10.39 3.04
C TYR A 64 -9.49 11.32 1.87
N HIS A 65 -10.11 10.80 0.81
CA HIS A 65 -10.48 11.57 -0.39
C HIS A 65 -9.31 12.34 -1.02
N CYS A 66 -8.14 11.71 -1.04
CA CYS A 66 -6.90 12.28 -1.60
C CYS A 66 -6.19 11.34 -2.58
N LEU A 67 -6.89 10.31 -3.07
CA LEU A 67 -6.34 9.38 -4.06
C LEU A 67 -6.04 10.11 -5.38
N SER A 68 -4.82 9.98 -5.87
CA SER A 68 -4.45 10.43 -7.21
C SER A 68 -4.78 9.33 -8.24
N GLU A 69 -5.09 9.74 -9.47
CA GLU A 69 -5.39 8.80 -10.57
C GLU A 69 -4.18 7.92 -10.92
N GLU A 70 -2.96 8.44 -10.75
CA GLU A 70 -1.72 7.68 -10.96
C GLU A 70 -1.58 6.55 -9.94
N VAL A 71 -1.69 6.85 -8.64
CA VAL A 71 -1.63 5.84 -7.57
C VAL A 71 -2.77 4.83 -7.71
N LYS A 72 -3.97 5.29 -8.10
CA LYS A 72 -5.11 4.41 -8.38
C LYS A 72 -4.81 3.42 -9.50
N ALA A 73 -4.32 3.91 -10.64
CA ALA A 73 -4.02 3.09 -11.81
C ALA A 73 -2.90 2.08 -11.51
N GLU A 74 -1.86 2.51 -10.80
CA GLU A 74 -0.75 1.65 -10.41
C GLU A 74 -1.17 0.55 -9.44
N ALA A 75 -1.91 0.90 -8.37
CA ALA A 75 -2.41 -0.06 -7.40
C ALA A 75 -3.35 -1.10 -8.04
N LEU A 76 -4.24 -0.66 -8.93
CA LEU A 76 -5.10 -1.59 -9.70
C LEU A 76 -4.25 -2.51 -10.58
N GLY A 77 -3.24 -1.98 -11.27
CA GLY A 77 -2.32 -2.78 -12.08
C GLY A 77 -1.53 -3.81 -11.27
N ILE A 78 -1.13 -3.49 -10.04
CA ILE A 78 -0.47 -4.43 -9.12
C ILE A 78 -1.42 -5.57 -8.74
N ILE A 79 -2.66 -5.23 -8.35
CA ILE A 79 -3.67 -6.20 -7.91
C ILE A 79 -4.12 -7.09 -9.07
N ASP A 80 -4.48 -6.51 -10.22
CA ASP A 80 -5.00 -7.25 -11.37
C ASP A 80 -3.99 -8.21 -11.99
N ASN A 81 -2.70 -7.85 -11.96
CA ASN A 81 -1.64 -8.72 -12.46
C ASN A 81 -1.16 -9.74 -11.41
N GLY A 82 -1.71 -9.73 -10.20
CA GLY A 82 -1.38 -10.70 -9.16
C GLY A 82 0.05 -10.61 -8.62
N LYS A 83 0.76 -9.50 -8.83
CA LYS A 83 2.19 -9.36 -8.52
C LYS A 83 2.53 -9.69 -7.07
N LEU A 84 1.77 -9.14 -6.12
CA LEU A 84 1.95 -9.39 -4.69
C LEU A 84 1.67 -10.85 -4.30
N ILE A 85 0.65 -11.46 -4.92
CA ILE A 85 0.31 -12.87 -4.66
C ILE A 85 1.43 -13.79 -5.13
N GLU A 86 2.02 -13.51 -6.30
CA GLU A 86 3.17 -14.27 -6.80
C GLU A 86 4.40 -14.11 -5.91
N ALA A 87 4.71 -12.89 -5.46
CA ALA A 87 5.81 -12.63 -4.53
C ALA A 87 5.64 -13.40 -3.22
N TRP A 88 4.49 -13.30 -2.56
CA TRP A 88 4.22 -13.99 -1.30
C TRP A 88 4.29 -15.52 -1.42
N LYS A 89 3.90 -16.09 -2.56
CA LYS A 89 4.08 -17.53 -2.82
C LYS A 89 5.55 -17.92 -2.90
N GLN A 90 6.39 -17.08 -3.51
CA GLN A 90 7.84 -17.31 -3.60
C GLN A 90 8.52 -17.23 -2.24
N ASP A 91 8.05 -16.32 -1.38
CA ASP A 91 8.52 -16.16 0.01
C ASP A 91 8.06 -17.30 0.94
N GLY A 92 7.23 -18.22 0.45
CA GLY A 92 6.74 -19.36 1.23
C GLY A 92 5.68 -19.00 2.27
N VAL A 93 4.92 -17.91 2.04
CA VAL A 93 3.77 -17.54 2.86
C VAL A 93 2.77 -18.71 2.91
N SER A 94 2.25 -19.00 4.10
CA SER A 94 1.33 -20.13 4.29
C SER A 94 0.03 -19.94 3.51
N GLU A 95 -0.63 -21.03 3.10
CA GLU A 95 -1.88 -20.95 2.31
C GLU A 95 -2.97 -20.13 3.01
N SER A 96 -3.15 -20.32 4.32
CA SER A 96 -4.09 -19.54 5.12
C SER A 96 -3.76 -18.05 5.17
N GLU A 97 -2.47 -17.71 5.22
CA GLU A 97 -2.05 -16.31 5.24
C GLU A 97 -2.17 -15.68 3.85
N LEU A 98 -1.87 -16.44 2.79
CA LEU A 98 -2.08 -16.02 1.42
C LEU A 98 -3.56 -15.73 1.13
N GLU A 99 -4.48 -16.55 1.64
CA GLU A 99 -5.93 -16.30 1.54
C GLU A 99 -6.32 -14.98 2.22
N LEU A 100 -5.84 -14.72 3.43
CA LEU A 100 -6.10 -13.47 4.16
C LEU A 100 -5.58 -12.25 3.39
N ARG A 101 -4.32 -12.31 2.93
CA ARG A 101 -3.70 -11.21 2.19
C ARG A 101 -4.38 -10.98 0.84
N SER A 102 -4.81 -12.05 0.15
CA SER A 102 -5.54 -11.96 -1.11
C SER A 102 -6.94 -11.35 -0.92
N GLY A 103 -7.64 -11.74 0.15
CA GLY A 103 -8.93 -11.14 0.51
C GLY A 103 -8.83 -9.64 0.77
N TYR A 104 -7.75 -9.21 1.43
CA TYR A 104 -7.45 -7.78 1.60
C TYR A 104 -7.26 -7.06 0.26
N LEU A 105 -6.49 -7.62 -0.68
CA LEU A 105 -6.30 -6.99 -2.01
C LEU A 105 -7.62 -6.82 -2.77
N GLU A 106 -8.50 -7.82 -2.72
CA GLU A 106 -9.83 -7.73 -3.35
C GLU A 106 -10.72 -6.67 -2.67
N GLU A 107 -10.64 -6.52 -1.35
CA GLU A 107 -11.34 -5.45 -0.64
C GLU A 107 -10.85 -4.07 -1.11
N VAL A 108 -9.53 -3.86 -1.15
CA VAL A 108 -8.94 -2.59 -1.62
C VAL A 108 -9.30 -2.33 -3.07
N LYS A 109 -9.23 -3.34 -3.94
CA LYS A 109 -9.67 -3.22 -5.34
C LYS A 109 -11.11 -2.74 -5.45
N GLY A 110 -12.01 -3.31 -4.66
CA GLY A 110 -13.41 -2.88 -4.59
C GLY A 110 -13.53 -1.41 -4.19
N LYS A 111 -12.75 -0.94 -3.20
CA LYS A 111 -12.72 0.48 -2.80
C LYS A 111 -12.23 1.37 -3.95
N LEU A 112 -11.16 0.98 -4.64
CA LEU A 112 -10.58 1.75 -5.75
C LEU A 112 -11.53 1.88 -6.94
N LEU A 113 -12.20 0.80 -7.34
CA LEU A 113 -13.15 0.82 -8.47
C LEU A 113 -14.39 1.68 -8.21
N ASN A 114 -14.77 1.86 -6.94
CA ASN A 114 -15.89 2.71 -6.54
C ASN A 114 -15.49 4.16 -6.23
N TYR A 115 -14.19 4.46 -6.20
CA TYR A 115 -13.71 5.81 -5.90
C TYR A 115 -13.86 6.73 -7.12
N GLY A 116 -14.69 7.77 -6.99
CA GLY A 116 -14.98 8.74 -8.04
C GLY A 116 -16.06 8.33 -9.05
N SER A 117 -16.69 7.17 -8.82
CA SER A 117 -17.76 6.59 -9.65
C SER A 117 -19.14 7.17 -9.35
#